data_AF-A0A256ZIB5-F1
#
_entry.id   AF-A0A256ZIB5-F1
#
_cell.length_a   1.000
_cell.length_b   1.000
_cell.length_c   1.000
_cell.angle_alpha   90.00
_cell.angle_beta   90.00
_cell.angle_gamma   90.00
#
_symmetry.space_group_name_H-M   'P 1'
#
loop_
_entity.id
_entity.type
_entity.pdbx_description
1 polymer ?
#
loop_
_entity_poly.entity_id
_entity_poly.type
_entity_poly.pdbx_seq_one_letter_code
_entity_poly.pdbx_strand_id
1 'polypeptide(L)' 'YVKPGQIIVGADSHTLTLGALGTLALGVGALDAAYALATGKIWLKVPELLKHMVL' A
#
# COMPACT_ATOMS: atom_id res chain seq x y z
N TYR A 1 0.21 4.86 13.97
CA TYR A 1 0.27 3.46 13.50
C TYR A 1 1.14 3.32 12.26
N VAL A 2 0.96 4.19 11.27
CA VAL A 2 1.77 4.23 10.04
C VAL A 2 3.16 4.80 10.30
N LYS A 3 4.20 4.13 9.79
CA LYS A 3 5.61 4.57 9.85
C LYS A 3 6.27 4.43 8.47
N PRO A 4 7.24 5.30 8.13
CA PRO A 4 7.98 5.19 6.88
C PRO A 4 8.59 3.79 6.67
N GLY A 5 8.64 3.34 5.42
CA GLY A 5 9.18 2.03 5.03
C GLY A 5 8.22 0.84 5.21
N GLN A 6 7.01 1.06 5.73
CA GLN A 6 5.99 0.01 5.81
C GLN A 6 5.30 -0.24 4.46
N ILE A 7 4.84 -1.48 4.28
CA ILE A 7 3.86 -1.85 3.25
C ILE A 7 2.48 -1.86 3.93
N ILE A 8 1.52 -1.14 3.35
CA ILE A 8 0.16 -1.02 3.88
C ILE A 8 -0.83 -1.41 2.80
N VAL A 9 -1.79 -2.25 3.18
CA VAL A 9 -2.91 -2.64 2.32
C VAL A 9 -4.23 -2.30 3.04
N GLY A 10 -5.19 -1.77 2.29
CA GLY A 10 -6.48 -1.36 2.82
C GLY A 10 -7.60 -1.63 1.84
N ALA A 11 -8.83 -1.80 2.34
CA ALA A 11 -10.01 -2.08 1.51
C ALA A 11 -10.62 -0.82 0.87
N ASP A 12 -9.96 0.33 0.99
CA ASP A 12 -10.36 1.60 0.40
C ASP A 12 -9.41 1.99 -0.74
N SER A 13 -9.95 2.58 -1.81
CA SER A 13 -9.17 2.98 -2.99
C SER A 13 -8.20 4.12 -2.71
N HIS A 14 -8.44 4.95 -1.70
CA HIS A 14 -7.59 6.07 -1.29
C HIS A 14 -6.58 5.69 -0.21
N THR A 15 -6.41 4.41 0.12
CA THR A 15 -5.33 3.92 1.00
C THR A 15 -3.95 4.46 0.56
N LEU A 16 -3.78 4.73 -0.75
CA LEU A 16 -2.58 5.37 -1.33
C LEU A 16 -2.20 6.71 -0.68
N THR A 17 -3.14 7.41 -0.05
CA THR A 17 -2.90 8.68 0.67
C THR A 17 -1.81 8.53 1.73
N LEU A 18 -1.71 7.34 2.34
CA LEU A 18 -0.68 7.03 3.34
C LEU A 18 0.74 7.04 2.74
N GLY A 19 0.89 6.95 1.42
CA GLY A 19 2.17 7.07 0.72
C GLY A 19 2.88 8.41 0.98
N ALA A 20 2.14 9.47 1.30
CA ALA A 20 2.71 10.76 1.72
C ALA A 20 3.57 10.64 3.00
N LEU A 21 3.38 9.57 3.79
CA LEU A 21 4.15 9.28 5.00
C LEU A 21 5.37 8.36 4.74
N GLY A 22 5.75 8.16 3.47
CA GLY A 22 6.91 7.34 3.09
C GLY A 22 6.65 5.83 3.13
N THR A 23 5.41 5.40 2.89
CA THR A 23 5.03 3.98 2.81
C THR A 23 4.69 3.53 1.40
N LEU A 24 4.80 2.23 1.12
CA LEU A 24 4.12 1.63 -0.03
C LEU A 24 2.68 1.28 0.40
N ALA A 25 1.72 2.14 0.09
CA ALA A 25 0.32 1.98 0.48
C ALA A 25 -0.58 1.70 -0.72
N LEU A 26 -1.43 0.67 -0.63
CA LEU A 26 -2.22 0.17 -1.76
C LEU A 26 -3.65 -0.14 -1.32
N GLY A 27 -4.62 0.29 -2.13
CA GLY A 27 -6.00 -0.21 -2.03
C GLY A 27 -6.09 -1.60 -2.65
N VAL A 28 -6.74 -2.54 -1.97
CA VAL A 28 -6.90 -3.93 -2.43
C VAL A 28 -8.37 -4.37 -2.34
N GLY A 29 -8.73 -5.40 -3.11
CA GLY A 29 -10.07 -5.98 -3.07
C GLY A 29 -10.36 -6.70 -1.76
N ALA A 30 -11.64 -7.00 -1.51
CA ALA A 30 -12.08 -7.65 -0.28
C ALA A 30 -11.40 -9.02 -0.02
N LEU A 31 -11.17 -9.80 -1.08
CA LEU A 31 -10.50 -11.11 -0.95
C LEU A 31 -9.02 -10.97 -0.57
N ASP A 32 -8.30 -10.03 -1.18
CA ASP A 32 -6.90 -9.77 -0.86
C ASP A 32 -6.74 -9.20 0.55
N ALA A 33 -7.67 -8.33 0.97
CA ALA A 33 -7.72 -7.85 2.34
C ALA A 33 -7.96 -9.00 3.34
N ALA A 34 -8.91 -9.89 3.05
CA ALA A 34 -9.16 -11.08 3.87
C ALA A 34 -7.94 -12.00 3.94
N TYR A 35 -7.26 -12.23 2.82
CA TYR A 35 -6.02 -13.02 2.78
C TYR A 35 -4.91 -12.36 3.60
N ALA A 36 -4.73 -11.05 3.48
CA ALA A 36 -3.73 -10.29 4.24
C ALA A 36 -4.01 -10.31 5.74
N LEU A 37 -5.27 -10.20 6.15
CA LEU A 37 -5.69 -10.33 7.55
C LEU A 37 -5.47 -11.75 8.09
N ALA A 38 -5.75 -12.77 7.29
CA ALA A 38 -5.59 -14.17 7.70
C ALA A 38 -4.12 -14.61 7.77
N THR A 39 -3.24 -14.08 6.92
CA THR A 39 -1.88 -14.61 6.74
C THR A 39 -0.77 -13.63 7.12
N GLY A 40 -1.09 -12.34 7.26
CA GLY A 40 -0.10 -11.27 7.39
C GLY A 40 0.75 -11.07 6.12
N LYS A 41 0.33 -11.63 4.98
CA LYS A 41 1.07 -11.62 3.71
C LYS A 41 0.18 -11.17 2.56
N ILE A 42 0.79 -10.67 1.50
CA ILE A 42 0.13 -10.36 0.25
C ILE A 42 1.10 -10.55 -0.92
N TRP A 43 0.57 -10.90 -2.09
CA TRP A 43 1.33 -10.95 -3.33
C TRP A 43 1.25 -9.61 -4.04
N LEU A 44 2.39 -8.98 -4.26
CA LEU A 44 2.50 -7.72 -4.98
C LEU A 44 3.48 -7.87 -6.13
N LYS A 45 3.12 -7.35 -7.29
CA LYS A 45 4.08 -7.05 -8.35
C LYS A 45 4.77 -5.74 -7.98
N VAL A 46 6.10 -5.70 -8.04
CA VAL A 46 6.86 -4.45 -7.86
C VAL A 46 6.41 -3.47 -8.95
N PRO A 47 5.86 -2.29 -8.59
CA PRO A 47 5.39 -1.33 -9.58
C PRO A 47 6.56 -0.57 -10.20
N GLU A 48 6.34 -0.02 -11.39
CA GLU A 48 7.24 0.97 -11.98
C GLU A 48 7.13 2.29 -11.21
N LEU A 49 8.25 3.02 -11.09
CA LEU A 49 8.29 4.28 -10.36
C LEU A 49 8.33 5.46 -11.33
N LEU A 50 7.31 6.31 -11.28
CA LEU A 50 7.33 7.63 -11.92
C LEU A 50 7.75 8.68 -10.89
N LYS A 51 8.94 9.27 -11.06
CA LYS A 51 9.44 10.33 -10.19
C LYS A 51 8.95 11.70 -10.68
N HIS A 52 8.17 12.39 -9.86
CA HIS A 52 7.83 13.80 -10.08
C HIS A 52 8.71 14.67 -9.18
N MET A 53 9.42 15.64 -9.76
CA MET A 53 10.29 16.58 -9.04
C MET A 53 9.68 17.96 -9.14
N VAL A 54 9.40 18.58 -8.00
CA VAL A 54 8.97 19.98 -7.91
C VAL A 54 10.20 20.80 -7.54
N LEU A 55 10.47 21.87 -8.31
CA LEU A 55 11.60 22.79 -8.11
C LEU A 55 11.33 23.79 -6.99
#